data_AF-A0A7J6E7I6-F1
#
_entry.id   AF-A0A7J6E7I6-F1
#
_cell.length_a   1.000
_cell.length_b   1.000
_cell.length_c   1.000
_cell.angle_alpha   90.00
_cell.angle_beta   90.00
_cell.angle_gamma   90.00
#
_symmetry.space_group_name_H-M   'P 1'
#
loop_
_entity.id
_entity.type
_entity.pdbx_description
1 polymer ?
#
loop_
_entity_poly.entity_id
_entity_poly.type
_entity_poly.pdbx_seq_one_letter_code
_entity_poly.pdbx_strand_id
1 'polypeptide(L)' 'MMEILLEDTKEYISYALKEETKAQDRRPFDLLVIINPKLQKKSNSRSSPFIEGSVEVQITLLNFSMIRR' A
#
# COMPACT_ATOMS: atom_id res chain seq x y z
N MET A 1 -8.19 13.59 -14.02
CA MET A 1 -6.81 13.86 -13.56
C MET A 1 -6.57 12.92 -12.39
N MET A 2 -5.58 12.05 -12.47
CA MET A 2 -5.29 11.06 -11.42
C MET A 2 -3.91 11.33 -10.88
N GLU A 3 -3.83 11.53 -9.57
CA GLU A 3 -2.59 11.71 -8.84
C GLU A 3 -2.46 10.61 -7.79
N ILE A 4 -1.23 10.13 -7.62
CA ILE A 4 -0.89 9.16 -6.57
C ILE A 4 0.16 9.82 -5.68
N LEU A 5 -0.12 9.82 -4.38
CA LEU A 5 0.83 10.20 -3.33
C LEU A 5 1.22 8.93 -2.57
N LEU A 6 2.51 8.66 -2.43
CA LEU A 6 3.03 7.51 -1.68
C LEU A 6 4.16 7.96 -0.77
N GLU A 7 4.19 7.39 0.43
CA GLU A 7 5.28 7.56 1.40
C GLU A 7 5.40 6.31 2.25
N ASP A 8 6.63 5.89 2.54
CA ASP A 8 6.90 4.84 3.52
C ASP A 8 8.16 5.21 4.33
N THR A 9 7.97 5.61 5.58
CA THR A 9 9.03 6.13 6.43
C THR A 9 9.71 5.02 7.24
N LYS A 10 10.90 5.30 7.76
CA LYS A 10 11.56 4.39 8.72
C LYS A 10 10.70 4.11 9.94
N GLU A 11 9.94 5.12 10.38
CA GLU A 11 9.02 5.00 11.50
C GLU A 11 7.90 3.99 11.17
N TYR A 12 7.25 4.13 10.00
CA TYR A 12 6.19 3.22 9.57
C TYR A 12 6.66 1.78 9.39
N ILE A 13 7.86 1.59 8.85
CA ILE A 13 8.47 0.26 8.71
C ILE A 13 8.78 -0.34 10.09
N SER A 14 9.16 0.48 11.07
CA SER A 14 9.56 0.01 12.41
C SER A 14 8.42 -0.63 13.22
N TYR A 15 7.15 -0.36 12.87
CA TYR A 15 5.99 -0.97 13.50
C TYR A 15 5.76 -2.42 13.07
N ALA A 16 6.38 -2.88 11.98
CA ALA A 16 6.26 -4.24 11.47
C ALA A 16 7.43 -5.14 11.92
N LEU A 17 7.22 -6.46 11.88
CA LEU A 17 8.27 -7.41 12.25
C LEU A 17 9.44 -7.35 11.26
N LYS A 18 10.67 -7.48 11.77
CA LYS A 18 11.89 -7.46 10.95
C LYS A 18 11.92 -8.57 9.89
N GLU A 19 11.32 -9.71 10.19
CA GLU A 19 11.22 -10.83 9.25
C GLU A 19 10.22 -10.56 8.14
N GLU A 20 9.06 -9.96 8.46
CA GLU A 20 8.03 -9.58 7.49
C GLU A 20 8.51 -8.48 6.55
N THR A 21 9.12 -7.42 7.12
CA THR A 21 9.68 -6.30 6.34
C THR A 21 10.78 -6.77 5.39
N LYS A 22 11.62 -7.71 5.83
CA LYS A 22 12.64 -8.34 4.98
C LYS A 22 12.03 -9.22 3.88
N ALA A 23 11.02 -10.02 4.21
CA ALA A 23 10.33 -10.87 3.21
C ALA A 23 9.62 -10.04 2.13
N GLN A 24 9.10 -8.87 2.50
CA GLN A 24 8.46 -7.91 1.59
C GLN A 24 9.43 -7.03 0.79
N ASP A 25 10.75 -7.10 1.04
CA ASP A 25 11.75 -6.14 0.53
C ASP A 25 11.34 -4.67 0.79
N ARG A 26 10.65 -4.42 1.92
CA ARG A 26 10.11 -3.11 2.26
C ARG A 26 11.25 -2.16 2.64
N ARG A 27 11.41 -1.08 1.89
CA ARG A 27 12.48 -0.09 2.07
C ARG A 27 11.87 1.32 2.15
N PRO A 28 12.38 2.17 3.05
CA PRO A 28 11.86 3.51 3.17
C PRO A 28 12.18 4.33 1.91
N PHE A 29 11.27 5.21 1.54
CA PHE A 29 11.46 6.15 0.43
C PHE A 29 10.81 7.49 0.77
N ASP A 30 11.38 8.57 0.24
CA ASP A 30 10.86 9.92 0.43
C ASP A 30 9.52 10.10 -0.30
N LEU A 31 8.74 11.09 0.12
CA LEU A 31 7.43 11.42 -0.45
C LEU A 31 7.46 11.46 -1.99
N LEU A 32 6.66 10.59 -2.61
CA LEU A 32 6.55 10.46 -4.06
C LEU A 32 5.20 10.99 -4.53
N VAL A 33 5.24 11.98 -5.41
CA VAL A 33 4.06 12.53 -6.10
C VAL A 33 4.14 12.11 -7.56
N ILE A 34 3.13 11.35 -8.03
CA ILE A 34 3.06 10.94 -9.43
C ILE A 34 1.76 11.41 -10.06
N ILE A 35 1.88 12.19 -11.12
CA ILE A 35 0.74 12.75 -11.85
C ILE A 35 0.52 11.94 -13.13
N ASN A 36 -0.69 11.43 -13.31
CA ASN A 36 -1.13 10.62 -14.45
C ASN A 36 -0.18 9.46 -14.82
N PRO A 37 0.17 8.57 -13.88
CA PRO A 37 1.10 7.48 -14.14
C PRO A 37 0.58 6.50 -15.20
N LYS A 38 1.50 5.94 -15.99
CA LYS A 38 1.26 4.76 -16.82
C LYS A 38 2.18 3.64 -16.35
N LEU A 39 1.62 2.63 -15.69
CA LEU A 39 2.37 1.53 -15.10
C LEU A 39 2.52 0.36 -16.10
N GLN A 40 3.72 -0.21 -16.17
CA GLN A 40 4.02 -1.42 -16.95
C GLN A 40 4.82 -2.40 -16.10
N LYS A 41 4.49 -3.69 -16.18
CA LYS A 41 5.26 -4.74 -15.50
C LYS A 41 6.64 -4.87 -16.13
N LYS A 42 7.69 -4.89 -15.33
CA LYS A 42 9.06 -5.14 -15.82
C LYS A 42 9.31 -6.62 -16.16
N SER A 43 8.60 -7.57 -15.54
CA SER A 43 8.73 -9.01 -15.80
C SER A 43 7.47 -9.77 -15.37
N ASN A 44 7.11 -10.85 -16.08
CA ASN A 44 5.91 -11.66 -15.76
C ASN A 44 6.14 -12.72 -14.67
N SER A 45 7.39 -13.06 -14.34
CA SER A 45 7.73 -14.15 -13.41
C SER A 45 8.02 -13.71 -11.97
N ARG A 46 7.91 -12.42 -11.64
CA ARG A 46 8.17 -11.87 -10.30
C ARG A 46 6.92 -11.24 -9.69
N SER A 47 6.06 -12.09 -9.13
CA SER A 47 4.96 -11.68 -8.27
C SER A 47 5.20 -12.22 -6.86
N SER A 48 4.92 -11.42 -5.84
CA SER A 48 4.97 -11.86 -4.45
C SER A 48 3.60 -11.62 -3.81
N PRO A 49 2.90 -12.66 -3.35
CA PRO A 49 1.59 -12.50 -2.73
C PRO A 49 1.75 -11.98 -1.30
N PHE A 50 1.11 -10.84 -1.01
CA PHE A 50 1.00 -10.27 0.33
C PHE A 50 -0.42 -9.74 0.56
N ILE A 51 -0.77 -9.54 1.83
CA ILE A 51 -2.05 -8.96 2.20
C ILE A 51 -1.96 -7.45 2.04
N GLU A 52 -2.91 -6.86 1.31
CA GLU A 52 -3.03 -5.43 1.09
C GLU A 52 -4.24 -4.87 1.83
N GLY A 53 -4.08 -3.69 2.41
CA GLY A 53 -5.16 -2.91 3.01
C GLY A 53 -5.44 -1.65 2.20
N SER A 54 -6.69 -1.18 2.19
CA SER A 54 -7.07 0.11 1.61
C SER A 54 -7.99 0.85 2.56
N VAL A 55 -7.77 2.16 2.69
CA VAL A 55 -8.57 3.07 3.53
C VAL A 55 -10.03 3.06 3.08
N GLU A 56 -10.28 3.00 1.78
CA GLU A 56 -11.63 3.06 1.20
C GLU A 56 -12.47 1.82 1.54
N VAL A 57 -11.84 0.64 1.57
CA VAL A 57 -12.50 -0.62 1.95
C VAL A 57 -12.93 -0.58 3.42
N GLN A 58 -12.09 -0.02 4.29
CA GLN A 58 -12.41 0.11 5.72
C GLN A 58 -13.60 1.03 5.96
N ILE A 59 -13.66 2.17 5.27
CA ILE A 59 -14.79 3.12 5.35
C ILE A 59 -16.08 2.49 4.81
N THR A 60 -15.99 1.74 3.72
CA THR A 60 -17.15 1.05 3.13
C THR A 60 -17.75 0.04 4.11
N LEU A 61 -16.92 -0.76 4.80
CA LEU A 61 -17.38 -1.71 5.82
C LEU A 61 -18.03 -1.01 7.02
N LEU A 62 -17.49 0.15 7.44
CA LEU A 62 -18.11 0.96 8.49
C LEU A 62 -19.49 1.46 8.06
N ASN A 63 -19.63 1.96 6.84
CA ASN A 63 -20.93 2.39 6.29
C ASN A 63 -21.93 1.24 6.21
N PHE A 64 -21.51 0.05 5.74
CA PHE A 64 -22.37 -1.14 5.74
C PHE A 64 -22.79 -1.56 7.15
N SER A 65 -21.91 -1.44 8.15
CA SER A 65 -22.23 -1.77 9.54
C SER A 65 -23.21 -0.78 10.19
N MET A 66 -23.15 0.50 9.80
CA MET A 66 -24.08 1.54 10.27
C MET A 66 -25.45 1.47 9.59
N ILE A 67 -25.53 1.09 8.30
CA ILE A 67 -26.80 0.94 7.57
C ILE A 67 -27.60 -0.28 8.05
N ARG A 68 -26.92 -1.28 8.63
CA ARG A 68 -27.58 -2.48 9.22
C ARG A 68 -27.99 -2.31 10.69
N ARG A 69 -28.03 -1.09 11.22
CA ARG A 69 -28.56 -0.77 12.56
C ARG A 69 -29.85 0.04 12.46
#